data_AF-A0A8J3FT54-F1
#
_entry.id   AF-A0A8J3FT54-F1
#
_cell.length_a   1.000
_cell.length_b   1.000
_cell.length_c   1.000
_cell.angle_alpha   90.00
_cell.angle_beta   90.00
_cell.angle_gamma   90.00
#
_symmetry.space_group_name_H-M   'P 1'
#
loop_
_entity.id
_entity.type
_entity.pdbx_description
1 polymer ?
#
loop_
_entity_poly.entity_id
_entity_poly.type
_entity_poly.pdbx_seq_one_letter_code
_entity_poly.pdbx_strand_id
1 'polypeptide(L)'
;MPVEFRTSSITIPNGTGRRSIQGTVTFGTNVIRAGVALNGFKLDYANSDHHINVLEADTDIVSISGRTVTFRVEAQYADKNFDDPYSGYVTALVIAETQ
;
A
#
# COMPACT_ATOMS: atom_id res chain seq x y z
N MET A 1 -15.46 -22.26 -5.01
CA MET A 1 -14.22 -21.46 -4.91
C MET A 1 -14.35 -20.21 -5.78
N PRO A 2 -15.03 -19.17 -5.26
CA PRO A 2 -15.07 -17.87 -5.93
C PRO A 2 -13.77 -17.08 -5.67
N VAL A 3 -13.37 -16.27 -6.66
CA VAL A 3 -12.34 -15.26 -6.50
C VAL A 3 -13.03 -13.94 -6.15
N GLU A 4 -12.65 -13.34 -5.03
CA GLU A 4 -13.15 -12.06 -4.57
C GLU A 4 -12.06 -10.98 -4.63
N PHE A 5 -12.49 -9.74 -4.82
CA PHE A 5 -11.61 -8.57 -4.92
C PHE A 5 -11.99 -7.53 -3.85
N ARG A 6 -10.99 -6.97 -3.18
CA ARG A 6 -11.14 -5.85 -2.25
C ARG A 6 -10.08 -4.81 -2.54
N THR A 7 -10.48 -3.55 -2.62
CA THR A 7 -9.57 -2.42 -2.72
C THR A 7 -9.46 -1.73 -1.37
N SER A 8 -8.27 -1.27 -1.02
CA SER A 8 -8.04 -0.48 0.20
C SER A 8 -6.96 0.56 -0.08
N SER A 9 -7.23 1.81 0.32
CA SER A 9 -6.29 2.92 0.15
C SER A 9 -5.66 3.26 1.49
N ILE A 10 -4.34 3.19 1.55
CA ILE A 10 -3.54 3.48 2.72
C ILE A 10 -2.97 4.89 2.59
N THR A 11 -3.27 5.72 3.59
CA THR A 11 -2.71 7.07 3.67
C THR A 11 -1.24 7.00 4.06
N ILE A 12 -0.40 7.70 3.30
CA ILE A 12 1.01 7.91 3.63
C ILE A 12 1.11 9.23 4.41
N PRO A 13 1.45 9.19 5.71
CA PRO A 13 1.51 10.38 6.53
C PRO A 13 2.71 11.26 6.15
N ASN A 14 2.56 12.56 6.39
CA ASN A 14 3.59 13.56 6.14
C ASN A 14 4.93 13.21 6.83
N GLY A 15 6.02 13.34 6.09
CA GLY A 15 7.38 13.36 6.59
C GLY A 15 8.37 12.69 5.63
N THR A 16 9.57 12.40 6.11
CA THR A 16 10.69 11.94 5.27
C THR A 16 10.92 10.43 5.36
N GLY A 17 11.73 9.89 4.44
CA GLY A 17 12.19 8.51 4.44
C GLY A 17 11.19 7.47 3.92
N ARG A 18 11.61 6.20 3.90
CA ARG A 18 10.77 5.07 3.49
C ARG A 18 9.63 4.87 4.49
N ARG A 19 8.42 4.66 4.00
CA ARG A 19 7.22 4.34 4.79
C ARG A 19 6.87 2.88 4.60
N SER A 20 6.41 2.25 5.67
CA SER A 20 5.99 0.85 5.70
C SER A 20 4.77 0.77 6.60
N ILE A 21 3.58 0.58 6.01
CA ILE A 21 2.29 0.68 6.70
C ILE A 21 1.44 -0.54 6.36
N GLN A 22 0.86 -1.17 7.37
CA GLN A 22 -0.04 -2.30 7.17
C GLN A 22 -1.49 -1.86 6.99
N GLY A 23 -2.19 -2.54 6.10
CA GLY A 23 -3.63 -2.45 5.89
C GLY A 23 -4.29 -3.80 6.05
N THR A 24 -5.61 -3.81 6.24
CA THR A 24 -6.39 -5.05 6.27
C THR A 24 -7.63 -4.92 5.38
N VAL A 25 -8.06 -6.06 4.85
CA VAL A 25 -9.38 -6.23 4.22
C VAL A 25 -10.02 -7.51 4.76
N THR A 26 -11.35 -7.53 4.81
CA THR A 26 -12.11 -8.70 5.27
C THR A 26 -13.04 -9.19 4.16
N PHE A 27 -13.10 -10.51 4.00
CA PHE A 27 -13.95 -11.22 3.02
C PHE A 27 -15.16 -11.87 3.69
N GLY A 28 -16.13 -12.29 2.88
CA GLY A 28 -17.37 -12.89 3.38
C GLY A 28 -17.13 -14.25 4.05
N THR A 29 -16.30 -15.09 3.42
CA THR A 29 -15.92 -16.42 3.91
C THR A 29 -14.40 -16.51 4.12
N ASN A 30 -13.92 -17.65 4.62
CA ASN A 30 -12.50 -17.82 4.90
C ASN A 30 -11.67 -17.74 3.61
N VAL A 31 -10.54 -17.07 3.71
CA VAL A 31 -9.56 -16.93 2.63
C VAL A 31 -8.62 -18.12 2.66
N ILE A 32 -8.46 -18.77 1.51
CA ILE A 32 -7.57 -19.92 1.32
C ILE A 32 -6.19 -19.43 0.87
N ARG A 33 -6.17 -18.53 -0.12
CA ARG A 33 -4.96 -17.86 -0.63
C ARG A 33 -5.32 -16.44 -1.05
N ALA A 34 -4.34 -15.55 -0.99
CA ALA A 34 -4.50 -14.19 -1.47
C ALA A 34 -3.23 -13.72 -2.18
N GLY A 35 -3.43 -12.81 -3.13
CA GLY A 35 -2.39 -11.94 -3.68
C GLY A 35 -2.76 -10.48 -3.44
N VAL A 36 -1.77 -9.61 -3.48
CA VAL A 36 -1.97 -8.16 -3.49
C VAL A 36 -1.27 -7.57 -4.71
N ALA A 37 -1.89 -6.55 -5.29
CA ALA A 37 -1.32 -5.79 -6.39
C ALA A 37 -1.42 -4.29 -6.08
N LEU A 38 -0.40 -3.55 -6.50
CA LEU A 38 -0.44 -2.09 -6.55
C LEU A 38 -1.53 -1.67 -7.56
N ASN A 39 -2.56 -0.97 -7.07
CA ASN A 39 -3.70 -0.54 -7.88
C ASN A 39 -3.68 0.96 -8.21
N GLY A 40 -2.80 1.72 -7.56
CA GLY A 40 -2.57 3.13 -7.84
C GLY A 40 -1.95 3.85 -6.65
N PHE A 41 -1.37 5.02 -6.87
CA PHE A 41 -0.81 5.83 -5.79
C PHE A 41 -0.75 7.30 -6.20
N LYS A 42 -0.66 8.18 -5.22
CA LYS A 42 -0.22 9.56 -5.36
C LYS A 42 0.77 9.83 -4.24
N LEU A 43 1.97 10.27 -4.58
CA LEU A 43 2.96 10.77 -3.63
C LEU A 43 3.38 12.15 -4.12
N ASP A 44 3.53 13.08 -3.19
CA ASP A 44 3.86 14.46 -3.51
C ASP A 44 4.62 15.10 -2.36
N TYR A 45 5.49 16.07 -2.68
CA TYR A 45 6.13 16.87 -1.65
C TYR A 45 5.08 17.68 -0.91
N ALA A 46 5.20 17.75 0.40
CA ALA A 46 4.21 18.40 1.24
C ALA A 46 4.48 19.90 1.45
N ASN A 47 5.64 20.38 1.00
CA ASN A 47 6.12 21.75 1.16
C ASN A 47 6.12 22.50 -0.18
N SER A 48 7.16 22.33 -0.98
CA SER A 48 7.44 23.02 -2.25
C SER A 48 7.60 22.01 -3.39
N ASP A 49 7.71 22.52 -4.62
CA ASP A 49 8.12 21.69 -5.75
C ASP A 49 9.63 21.38 -5.64
N HIS A 50 9.99 20.10 -5.75
CA HIS A 50 11.37 19.63 -5.75
C HIS A 50 11.56 18.60 -6.87
N HIS A 51 12.79 18.51 -7.38
CA HIS A 51 13.10 17.52 -8.40
C HIS A 51 13.09 16.10 -7.79
N ILE A 52 12.28 15.22 -8.36
CA ILE A 52 12.21 13.82 -7.94
C ILE A 52 13.53 13.12 -8.29
N ASN A 53 14.08 12.40 -7.32
CA ASN A 53 15.21 11.50 -7.50
C ASN A 53 14.79 10.04 -7.34
N VAL A 54 13.90 9.74 -6.39
CA VAL A 54 13.38 8.41 -6.11
C VAL A 54 11.86 8.42 -6.02
N LEU A 55 11.25 7.43 -6.67
CA LEU A 55 9.85 7.06 -6.50
C LEU A 55 9.77 5.54 -6.38
N GLU A 56 9.27 5.06 -5.24
CA GLU A 56 8.99 3.65 -4.97
C GLU A 56 7.59 3.51 -4.37
N ALA A 57 6.83 2.53 -4.85
CA ALA A 57 5.59 2.09 -4.26
C ALA A 57 5.50 0.56 -4.43
N ASP A 58 5.28 -0.15 -3.33
CA ASP A 58 5.27 -1.60 -3.26
C ASP A 58 4.13 -2.12 -2.37
N THR A 59 3.67 -3.34 -2.65
CA THR A 59 2.63 -4.00 -1.86
C THR A 59 2.94 -5.49 -1.65
N ASP A 60 2.87 -5.94 -0.40
CA ASP A 60 3.09 -7.33 -0.01
C ASP A 60 1.92 -7.90 0.80
N ILE A 61 1.65 -9.21 0.65
CA ILE A 61 0.84 -9.93 1.64
C ILE A 61 1.68 -10.17 2.90
N VAL A 62 1.14 -9.80 4.06
CA VAL A 62 1.77 -10.06 5.37
C VAL A 62 1.23 -11.33 5.99
N SER A 63 -0.10 -11.48 6.01
CA SER A 63 -0.74 -12.67 6.60
C SER A 63 -2.18 -12.84 6.13
N ILE A 64 -2.68 -14.07 6.31
CA ILE A 64 -4.08 -14.44 6.13
C ILE A 64 -4.54 -15.07 7.45
N SER A 65 -5.63 -14.56 8.03
CA SER A 65 -6.21 -15.08 9.27
C SER A 65 -7.73 -15.16 9.14
N GLY A 66 -8.24 -16.38 8.95
CA GLY A 66 -9.65 -16.64 8.70
C GLY A 66 -10.15 -15.87 7.47
N ARG A 67 -10.94 -14.82 7.69
CA ARG A 67 -11.54 -13.98 6.65
C ARG A 67 -10.75 -12.73 6.34
N THR A 68 -9.71 -12.44 7.12
CA THR A 68 -8.96 -11.19 7.07
C THR A 68 -7.62 -11.42 6.38
N VAL A 69 -7.31 -10.55 5.42
CA VAL A 69 -5.99 -10.48 4.79
C VAL A 69 -5.32 -9.20 5.27
N THR A 70 -4.12 -9.34 5.81
CA THR A 70 -3.24 -8.23 6.14
C THR A 70 -2.21 -8.08 5.03
N PHE A 71 -2.08 -6.87 4.53
CA PHE A 71 -1.10 -6.50 3.53
C PHE A 71 -0.25 -5.33 4.02
N ARG A 72 0.89 -5.12 3.40
CA ARG A 72 1.79 -4.00 3.66
C ARG A 72 1.88 -3.16 2.39
N VAL A 73 1.90 -1.85 2.59
CA VAL A 73 2.29 -0.87 1.60
C VAL A 73 3.65 -0.33 2.02
N GLU A 74 4.58 -0.30 1.07
CA GLU A 74 5.83 0.45 1.22
C GLU A 74 5.89 1.56 0.19
N ALA A 75 6.38 2.73 0.60
CA ALA A 75 6.47 3.89 -0.26
C ALA A 75 7.73 4.69 0.05
N GLN A 76 8.34 5.27 -1.00
CA GLN A 76 9.40 6.24 -0.87
C GLN A 76 9.28 7.27 -1.98
N TYR A 77 9.30 8.54 -1.60
CA TYR A 77 9.36 9.67 -2.51
C TYR A 77 10.40 10.63 -1.98
N ALA A 78 11.44 10.90 -2.77
CA ALA A 78 12.58 11.66 -2.30
C ALA A 78 13.24 12.42 -3.43
N ASP A 79 13.81 13.56 -3.07
CA ASP A 79 14.66 14.38 -3.90
C ASP A 79 16.11 13.86 -3.76
N LYS A 80 17.10 14.66 -4.16
CA LYS A 80 18.49 14.23 -4.16
C LYS A 80 19.07 14.03 -2.76
N ASN A 81 18.65 14.83 -1.77
CA ASN A 81 19.22 14.81 -0.42
C ASN A 81 18.35 14.03 0.59
N PHE A 82 17.13 13.64 0.21
CA PHE A 82 16.20 12.85 1.02
C PHE A 82 15.73 13.59 2.29
N ASP A 83 15.75 14.93 2.30
CA ASP A 83 15.37 15.74 3.46
C ASP A 83 13.98 16.40 3.34
N ASP A 84 13.35 16.34 2.17
CA ASP A 84 12.02 16.92 1.94
C ASP A 84 10.87 15.98 2.34
N PRO A 85 9.89 16.46 3.13
CA PRO A 85 8.75 15.65 3.53
C PRO A 85 7.79 15.43 2.37
N TYR A 86 7.26 14.22 2.26
CA TYR A 86 6.20 13.88 1.31
C TYR A 86 5.00 13.27 2.01
N SER A 87 3.87 13.22 1.31
CA SER A 87 2.65 12.56 1.77
C SER A 87 1.83 12.06 0.58
N GLY A 88 0.76 11.31 0.86
CA GLY A 88 -0.18 10.92 -0.17
C GLY A 88 -0.91 9.63 0.17
N TYR A 89 -1.10 8.75 -0.82
CA TYR A 89 -1.74 7.46 -0.63
C TYR A 89 -1.20 6.41 -1.58
N VAL A 90 -1.36 5.15 -1.19
CA VAL A 90 -1.19 3.97 -2.05
C VAL A 90 -2.44 3.11 -1.92
N THR A 91 -3.01 2.72 -3.06
CA THR A 91 -4.17 1.85 -3.15
C THR A 91 -3.71 0.45 -3.52
N ALA A 92 -4.06 -0.51 -2.67
CA ALA A 92 -3.84 -1.93 -2.90
C ALA A 92 -5.13 -2.60 -3.40
N LEU A 93 -4.98 -3.54 -4.32
CA LEU A 93 -6.00 -4.50 -4.72
C LEU A 93 -5.64 -5.86 -4.11
N VAL A 94 -6.45 -6.34 -3.18
CA VAL A 94 -6.33 -7.69 -2.60
C VAL A 94 -7.26 -8.63 -3.37
N ILE A 95 -6.68 -9.69 -3.90
CA ILE A 95 -7.35 -10.73 -4.69
C ILE A 95 -7.30 -12.00 -3.84
N ALA A 96 -8.46 -12.57 -3.50
CA ALA A 96 -8.52 -13.73 -2.62
C ALA A 96 -9.31 -14.86 -3.27
N GLU A 97 -8.79 -16.08 -3.15
CA GLU A 97 -9.61 -17.29 -3.26
C GLU A 97 -10.27 -17.53 -1.90
N THR A 98 -11.58 -17.73 -1.94
CA THR A 98 -12.41 -17.97 -0.78
C THR A 98 -13.09 -19.35 -0.84
N GLN A 99 -13.50 -19.85 0.33
CA GLN A 99 -14.25 -21.12 0.44
C GLN A 99 -15.59 -21.04 -0.30
#